data_AF-A0A953BSC9-F1
#
_entry.id   AF-A0A953BSC9-F1
#
_cell.length_a   1.000
_cell.length_b   1.000
_cell.length_c   1.000
_cell.angle_alpha   90.00
_cell.angle_beta   90.00
_cell.angle_gamma   90.00
#
_symmetry.space_group_name_H-M   'P 1'
#
loop_
_entity.id
_entity.type
_entity.pdbx_description
1 polymer ?
#
loop_
_entity_poly.entity_id
_entity_poly.type
_entity_poly.pdbx_seq_one_letter_code
_entity_poly.pdbx_strand_id
1 'polypeptide(L)'
;MSSPQSALQVLDRHYLELRCGLLDLAAALDRLDRAANATGVQQDPRRLRIAEGLAILASEGPGRAERLQLLFSDAYEPGWTR
;
A
#
# COMPACT_ATOMS: atom_id res chain seq x y z
N MET A 1 6.95 -3.81 32.29
CA MET A 1 6.66 -4.37 30.95
C MET A 1 5.34 -3.79 30.48
N SER A 2 5.27 -3.18 29.29
CA SER A 2 3.99 -2.67 28.77
C SER A 2 3.17 -3.85 28.25
N SER A 3 1.93 -3.98 28.71
CA SER A 3 0.98 -4.93 28.13
C SER A 3 0.70 -4.56 26.66
N PRO A 4 0.49 -5.55 25.78
CA PRO A 4 0.07 -5.28 24.40
C PRO A 4 -1.27 -4.54 24.38
N GLN A 5 -1.43 -3.61 23.44
CA GLN A 5 -2.67 -2.86 23.27
C GLN A 5 -3.82 -3.79 22.83
N SER A 6 -5.05 -3.46 23.24
CA SER A 6 -6.24 -4.14 22.69
C SER A 6 -6.48 -3.70 21.24
N ALA A 7 -7.20 -4.52 20.47
CA ALA A 7 -7.57 -4.17 19.09
C ALA A 7 -8.33 -2.84 19.01
N LEU A 8 -9.22 -2.57 19.96
CA LEU A 8 -9.98 -1.31 20.03
C LEU A 8 -9.06 -0.10 20.26
N GLN A 9 -8.08 -0.23 21.16
CA GLN A 9 -7.10 0.84 21.41
C GLN A 9 -6.23 1.14 20.18
N VAL A 10 -5.89 0.11 19.39
CA VAL A 10 -5.16 0.31 18.13
C VAL A 10 -6.06 0.96 17.08
N LEU A 11 -7.31 0.51 16.95
CA LEU A 11 -8.28 1.09 16.02
C LEU A 11 -8.52 2.57 16.34
N ASP A 12 -8.86 2.91 17.58
CA ASP A 12 -9.13 4.29 18.00
C ASP A 12 -7.95 5.22 17.72
N ARG A 13 -6.72 4.72 17.96
CA ARG A 13 -5.50 5.47 17.70
C ARG A 13 -5.30 5.79 16.21
N HIS A 14 -5.56 4.82 15.32
CA HIS A 14 -5.18 4.91 13.91
C HIS A 14 -6.35 5.18 12.95
N TYR A 15 -7.60 5.18 13.42
CA TYR A 15 -8.78 5.26 12.55
C TYR A 15 -8.75 6.47 11.61
N LEU A 16 -8.42 7.66 12.13
CA LEU A 16 -8.37 8.88 11.32
C LEU A 16 -7.21 8.85 10.31
N GLU A 17 -6.05 8.34 10.70
CA GLU A 17 -4.88 8.21 9.81
C GLU A 17 -5.17 7.23 8.67
N LEU A 18 -5.76 6.07 8.97
CA LEU A 18 -6.18 5.09 7.98
C LEU A 18 -7.21 5.70 7.01
N ARG A 19 -8.20 6.42 7.53
CA ARG A 19 -9.21 7.09 6.70
C ARG A 19 -8.58 8.14 5.78
N CYS A 20 -7.67 8.96 6.29
CA CYS A 20 -6.95 9.94 5.47
C CYS A 20 -6.15 9.26 4.36
N GLY A 21 -5.40 8.21 4.68
CA GLY A 21 -4.62 7.45 3.70
C GLY A 21 -5.50 6.81 2.60
N LEU A 22 -6.66 6.27 2.98
CA LEU A 22 -7.62 5.73 2.01
C LEU A 22 -8.15 6.80 1.06
N LEU A 23 -8.52 7.97 1.58
CA LEU A 23 -9.04 9.08 0.77
C LEU A 23 -7.98 9.65 -0.17
N ASP A 24 -6.75 9.80 0.30
CA ASP A 24 -5.65 10.32 -0.53
C ASP A 24 -5.32 9.37 -1.68
N LEU A 25 -5.23 8.06 -1.40
CA LEU A 25 -4.99 7.04 -2.41
C LEU A 25 -6.15 6.99 -3.43
N ALA A 26 -7.40 7.01 -2.97
CA ALA A 26 -8.57 7.03 -3.85
C ALA A 26 -8.55 8.26 -4.77
N ALA A 27 -8.28 9.45 -4.22
CA ALA A 27 -8.19 10.67 -5.01
C ALA A 27 -7.06 10.63 -6.05
N ALA A 28 -5.93 10.00 -5.75
CA ALA A 28 -4.85 9.81 -6.72
C ALA A 28 -5.26 8.88 -7.87
N LEU A 29 -5.92 7.77 -7.57
CA LEU A 29 -6.45 6.83 -8.57
C LEU A 29 -7.52 7.50 -9.45
N ASP A 30 -8.44 8.26 -8.86
CA ASP A 30 -9.45 9.04 -9.59
C ASP A 30 -8.84 10.07 -10.54
N ARG A 31 -7.69 10.65 -10.19
CA ARG A 31 -6.97 11.58 -11.07
C ARG A 31 -6.30 10.85 -12.23
N LEU A 32 -5.74 9.66 -12.00
CA LEU A 32 -5.17 8.82 -13.07
C LEU A 32 -6.24 8.41 -14.07
N ASP A 33 -7.41 8.00 -13.59
CA ASP A 33 -8.50 7.53 -14.46
C ASP A 33 -9.16 8.66 -15.25
N ARG A 34 -9.09 9.90 -14.75
CA ARG A 34 -9.56 11.11 -15.46
C ARG A 34 -8.50 11.76 -16.36
N ALA A 35 -7.25 11.30 -16.33
CA ALA A 35 -6.18 11.87 -17.13
C ALA A 35 -6.36 11.56 -18.62
N ALA A 36 -5.83 12.44 -19.48
CA ALA A 36 -5.76 12.15 -20.91
C ALA A 36 -4.94 10.87 -21.15
N ASN A 37 -5.42 10.02 -22.07
CA ASN A 37 -4.80 8.73 -22.37
C ASN A 37 -4.63 7.79 -21.15
N ALA A 38 -5.58 7.79 -20.21
CA ALA A 38 -5.57 6.87 -19.06
C ALA A 38 -5.41 5.39 -19.46
N THR A 39 -5.91 5.00 -20.63
CA THR A 39 -5.72 3.66 -21.19
C THR A 39 -4.25 3.31 -21.44
N GLY A 40 -3.40 4.31 -21.67
CA GLY A 40 -1.96 4.14 -21.93
C GLY A 40 -1.16 3.65 -20.74
N VAL A 41 -1.68 3.78 -19.51
CA VAL A 41 -1.01 3.28 -18.28
C VAL A 41 -1.63 2.00 -17.73
N GLN A 42 -2.65 1.43 -18.38
CA GLN A 42 -3.35 0.25 -17.88
C GLN A 42 -2.45 -0.99 -17.74
N GLN A 43 -1.44 -1.10 -18.60
CA GLN A 43 -0.43 -2.17 -18.58
C GLN A 43 0.91 -1.70 -17.99
N ASP A 44 0.97 -0.49 -17.42
CA ASP A 44 2.18 0.00 -16.76
C ASP A 44 2.46 -0.88 -15.51
N PRO A 45 3.65 -1.49 -15.38
CA PRO A 45 3.98 -2.35 -14.25
C PRO A 45 3.79 -1.67 -12.88
N ARG A 46 3.93 -0.34 -12.81
CA ARG A 46 3.71 0.42 -11.57
C ARG A 46 2.23 0.45 -11.20
N ARG A 47 1.32 0.59 -12.18
CA ARG A 47 -0.12 0.55 -11.95
C ARG A 47 -0.57 -0.84 -11.50
N LEU A 48 0.01 -1.88 -12.11
CA LEU A 48 -0.23 -3.27 -11.72
C LEU A 48 0.24 -3.55 -10.28
N ARG A 49 1.46 -3.11 -9.91
CA ARG A 49 1.96 -3.20 -8.53
C ARG A 49 1.10 -2.44 -7.52
N ILE A 50 0.56 -1.27 -7.87
CA ILE A 50 -0.38 -0.56 -6.99
C ILE A 50 -1.64 -1.40 -6.75
N ALA A 51 -2.18 -2.04 -7.78
CA ALA A 51 -3.34 -2.93 -7.63
C ALA A 51 -3.03 -4.17 -6.76
N GLU A 52 -1.85 -4.76 -6.91
CA GLU A 52 -1.37 -5.84 -6.03
C GLU A 52 -1.21 -5.37 -4.57
N GLY A 53 -0.69 -4.16 -4.37
CA GLY A 53 -0.56 -3.54 -3.05
C GLY A 53 -1.91 -3.34 -2.36
N LEU A 54 -2.95 -2.92 -3.10
CA LEU A 54 -4.32 -2.83 -2.60
C LEU A 54 -4.85 -4.19 -2.15
N ALA A 55 -4.57 -5.26 -2.91
CA ALA A 55 -4.96 -6.62 -2.54
C ALA A 55 -4.25 -7.08 -1.24
N ILE A 56 -2.97 -6.75 -1.06
CA ILE A 56 -2.24 -7.01 0.19
C ILE A 56 -2.91 -6.29 1.37
N LEU A 57 -3.27 -5.01 1.20
CA LEU A 57 -3.93 -4.23 2.25
C LEU A 57 -5.31 -4.80 2.63
N ALA A 58 -6.07 -5.29 1.65
CA ALA A 58 -7.37 -5.90 1.86
C ALA A 58 -7.32 -7.32 2.46
N SER A 59 -6.17 -8.01 2.37
CA SER A 59 -6.02 -9.36 2.91
C SER A 59 -6.09 -9.42 4.44
N GLU A 60 -6.39 -10.59 5.00
CA GLU A 60 -6.43 -10.82 6.46
C GLU A 60 -5.03 -11.05 7.06
N GLY A 61 -4.96 -11.02 8.39
CA GLY A 61 -3.74 -11.33 9.16
C GLY A 61 -2.70 -10.20 9.26
N PRO A 62 -1.66 -10.39 10.08
CA PRO A 62 -0.55 -9.44 10.22
C PRO A 62 0.38 -9.44 8.98
N GLY A 63 1.48 -8.67 9.03
CA GLY A 63 2.52 -8.68 7.99
C GLY A 63 2.16 -7.97 6.68
N ARG A 64 1.11 -7.12 6.66
CA ARG A 64 0.78 -6.31 5.47
C ARG A 64 1.92 -5.39 5.07
N ALA A 65 2.56 -4.75 6.06
CA ALA A 65 3.68 -3.83 5.82
C ALA A 65 4.89 -4.54 5.18
N GLU A 66 5.28 -5.71 5.70
CA GLU A 66 6.37 -6.52 5.12
C GLU A 66 6.06 -6.95 3.69
N ARG A 67 4.86 -7.48 3.45
CA ARG A 67 4.43 -7.89 2.10
C ARG A 67 4.41 -6.71 1.13
N LEU A 68 3.92 -5.54 1.57
CA LEU A 68 3.93 -4.33 0.77
C LEU A 68 5.36 -3.85 0.50
N GLN A 69 6.25 -3.90 1.50
CA GLN A 69 7.66 -3.57 1.33
C GLN A 69 8.32 -4.47 0.28
N LEU A 70 8.12 -5.79 0.36
CA LEU A 70 8.69 -6.75 -0.58
C LEU A 70 8.16 -6.55 -2.00
N LEU A 71 6.86 -6.22 -2.16
CA LEU A 71 6.26 -5.93 -3.47
C LEU A 71 6.95 -4.76 -4.20
N PHE A 72 7.40 -3.75 -3.46
CA PHE A 72 8.07 -2.56 -4.00
C PHE A 72 9.60 -2.59 -3.88
N SER A 73 10.18 -3.66 -3.35
CA SER A 73 11.64 -3.82 -3.25
C SER A 73 12.21 -4.41 -4.54
N ASP A 74 13.42 -4.00 -4.88
CA ASP A 74 14.19 -4.68 -5.93
C ASP A 74 14.63 -6.07 -5.44
N ALA A 75 14.93 -6.94 -6.41
CA ALA A 75 15.52 -8.24 -6.08
C ALA A 75 16.84 -8.04 -5.35
N TYR A 76 17.10 -8.86 -4.34
CA TYR A 76 18.40 -8.86 -3.68
C TYR A 76 19.50 -9.21 -4.70
N GLU A 77 20.46 -8.31 -4.88
CA GLU A 77 21.65 -8.56 -5.68
C GLU A 77 22.86 -8.83 -4.76
N PRO A 78 23.39 -10.08 -4.75
CA PRO A 78 24.61 -10.37 -4.03
C PRO A 78 25.77 -9.50 -4.54
N GLY A 79 26.39 -8.73 -3.65
CA GLY A 79 27.49 -7.83 -3.99
C GLY A 79 27.08 -6.45 -4.51
N TRP A 80 25.82 -6.02 -4.29
CA TRP A 80 25.34 -4.68 -4.62
C TRP A 80 26.32 -3.60 -4.13
N THR A 81 26.90 -2.87 -5.09
CA THR A 81 28.00 -1.91 -4.89
C THR A 81 27.58 -0.67 -4.11
N ARG A 82 28.47 -0.20 -3.22
CA ARG A 82 28.40 1.13 -2.57
C ARG A 82 28.52 2.26 -3.57
#